data_AF-A0A4R7CEG0-F1
#
_entry.id   AF-A0A4R7CEG0-F1
#
_cell.length_a   1.000
_cell.length_b   1.000
_cell.length_c   1.000
_cell.angle_alpha   90.00
_cell.angle_beta   90.00
_cell.angle_gamma   90.00
#
_symmetry.space_group_name_H-M   'P 1'
#
loop_
_entity.id
_entity.type
_entity.pdbx_description
1 polymer ?
#
loop_
_entity_poly.entity_id
_entity_poly.type
_entity_poly.pdbx_seq_one_letter_code
_entity_poly.pdbx_strand_id
1 'polypeptide(L)' 'MAEGLSITTGLRELSTRLAEVSAILKAAVVCAESGSEQQALRIAMDIDEVLHEAQALHGAIRLIGRMQRQAETPAP' A
#
# COMPACT_ATOMS: atom_id res chain seq x y z
N MET A 1 7.32 -2.84 -24.03
CA MET A 1 8.34 -2.37 -23.07
C MET A 1 7.59 -2.11 -21.77
N ALA A 2 7.94 -2.79 -20.68
CA ALA A 2 7.35 -2.44 -19.39
C ALA A 2 7.89 -1.05 -19.03
N GLU A 3 7.04 -0.03 -18.95
CA GLU A 3 7.43 1.25 -18.38
C GLU A 3 7.90 0.99 -16.95
N GLY A 4 9.11 1.45 -16.62
CA GLY A 4 9.63 1.34 -15.26
C GLY A 4 8.73 2.07 -14.27
N LEU A 5 8.78 1.66 -13.00
CA LEU A 5 8.05 2.34 -11.93
C LEU A 5 8.47 3.82 -11.85
N SER A 6 7.55 4.74 -12.16
CA SER A 6 7.71 6.18 -11.91
C SER A 6 7.17 6.55 -10.53
N ILE A 7 7.55 7.71 -9.99
CA ILE A 7 6.98 8.23 -8.74
C ILE A 7 5.45 8.36 -8.86
N THR A 8 4.95 8.90 -9.98
CA THR A 8 3.52 9.12 -10.17
C THR A 8 2.75 7.81 -10.27
N THR A 9 3.24 6.83 -11.03
CA THR A 9 2.60 5.51 -11.15
C THR A 9 2.67 4.74 -9.84
N GLY A 10 3.79 4.79 -9.13
CA GLY A 10 3.93 4.17 -7.81
C GLY A 10 3.01 4.77 -6.75
N LEU A 11 2.86 6.10 -6.70
CA LEU A 11 1.93 6.76 -5.78
C LEU A 11 0.47 6.41 -6.09
N ARG A 12 0.10 6.34 -7.37
CA ARG A 12 -1.25 5.96 -7.79
C ARG A 12 -1.56 4.52 -7.41
N GLU A 13 -0.62 3.60 -7.63
CA GLU A 13 -0.79 2.20 -7.27
C GLU A 13 -0.89 2.04 -5.75
N LEU A 14 0.01 2.68 -5.00
CA LEU A 14 -0.03 2.68 -3.53
C LEU A 14 -1.37 3.18 -3.00
N SER A 15 -1.87 4.29 -3.55
CA SER A 15 -3.19 4.82 -3.18
C SER A 15 -4.32 3.84 -3.48
N THR A 16 -4.22 3.10 -4.58
CA THR A 16 -5.23 2.11 -4.99
C THR A 16 -5.25 0.94 -4.01
N ARG A 17 -4.09 0.38 -3.66
CA ARG A 17 -3.98 -0.72 -2.70
C ARG A 17 -4.47 -0.32 -1.30
N LEU A 18 -4.13 0.89 -0.85
CA LEU A 18 -4.63 1.38 0.45
C LEU A 18 -6.14 1.61 0.45
N ALA A 19 -6.73 2.01 -0.68
CA ALA A 19 -8.18 2.13 -0.82
C ALA A 19 -8.87 0.75 -0.76
N GLU A 20 -8.27 -0.28 -1.35
CA GLU A 20 -8.73 -1.66 -1.28
C GLU A 20 -8.71 -2.19 0.16
N VAL A 21 -7.59 -2.03 0.88
CA VAL A 21 -7.50 -2.35 2.32
C VAL A 21 -8.59 -1.64 3.11
N SER A 22 -8.81 -0.34 2.84
CA SER A 22 -9.87 0.42 3.51
C SER A 22 -11.26 -0.14 3.23
N ALA A 23 -11.55 -0.58 2.00
CA ALA A 23 -12.83 -1.18 1.64
C ALA A 23 -13.05 -2.51 2.37
N ILE A 24 -12.04 -3.38 2.43
CA ILE A 24 -12.11 -4.66 3.14
C ILE A 24 -12.34 -4.44 4.64
N LEU A 25 -11.59 -3.52 5.26
CA LEU A 25 -11.76 -3.22 6.68
C LEU A 25 -13.13 -2.62 7.00
N LYS A 26 -13.72 -1.80 6.12
CA LYS A 26 -15.09 -1.32 6.29
C LYS A 26 -16.09 -2.46 6.32
N ALA A 27 -15.93 -3.48 5.47
CA ALA A 27 -16.78 -4.66 5.51
C ALA A 27 -16.58 -5.46 6.82
N ALA A 28 -15.33 -5.62 7.28
CA ALA A 28 -15.03 -6.25 8.56
C ALA A 28 -15.70 -5.51 9.73
N VAL A 29 -15.64 -4.17 9.75
CA VAL A 29 -16.29 -3.35 10.78
C VAL A 29 -17.80 -3.57 10.82
N VAL A 30 -18.47 -3.59 9.66
CA VAL A 30 -19.91 -3.87 9.59
C VAL A 30 -20.23 -5.24 10.19
N CYS A 31 -19.44 -6.28 9.90
CA CYS A 31 -19.61 -7.61 10.50
C CYS A 31 -19.40 -7.59 12.02
N ALA A 32 -18.41 -6.86 12.52
CA ALA A 32 -18.15 -6.75 13.95
C ALA A 32 -19.31 -6.04 14.66
N GLU A 33 -19.77 -4.92 14.12
CA GLU A 33 -20.89 -4.13 14.67
C GLU A 33 -22.21 -4.90 14.65
N SER A 34 -22.39 -5.85 13.72
CA SER A 34 -23.54 -6.77 13.70
C SER A 34 -23.37 -7.99 14.63
N GLY A 35 -22.34 -8.03 15.47
CA GLY A 35 -22.05 -9.12 16.42
C GLY A 35 -21.38 -10.35 15.80
N SER A 36 -20.94 -10.28 14.54
CA SER A 36 -20.25 -11.35 13.83
C SER A 36 -18.72 -11.21 13.89
N GLU A 37 -18.16 -11.12 15.09
CA GLU A 37 -16.73 -10.85 15.33
C GLU A 37 -15.79 -11.86 14.65
N GLN A 38 -16.11 -13.15 14.66
CA GLN A 38 -15.26 -14.17 14.03
C GLN A 38 -15.22 -14.04 12.50
N GLN A 39 -16.29 -13.52 11.88
CA GLN A 39 -16.29 -13.20 10.46
C GLN A 39 -15.49 -11.93 10.18
N ALA A 40 -15.65 -10.90 11.00
CA ALA A 40 -14.86 -9.69 10.93
C ALA A 40 -13.35 -9.97 11.02
N LEU A 41 -12.92 -10.84 11.95
CA LEU A 41 -11.53 -11.24 12.09
C LEU A 41 -10.99 -11.91 10.82
N ARG A 42 -11.75 -12.83 10.22
CA ARG A 42 -11.34 -13.50 8.96
C ARG A 42 -11.18 -12.48 7.83
N ILE A 43 -12.15 -11.59 7.65
CA ILE A 43 -12.08 -10.54 6.63
C ILE A 43 -10.87 -9.62 6.88
N ALA A 44 -10.58 -9.28 8.14
CA ALA A 44 -9.44 -8.45 8.47
C ALA A 44 -8.09 -9.12 8.17
N MET A 45 -8.00 -10.45 8.26
CA MET A 45 -6.78 -11.20 7.91
C MET A 45 -6.55 -11.29 6.40
N ASP A 46 -7.60 -11.14 5.58
CA ASP A 46 -7.48 -11.20 4.12
C ASP A 46 -6.71 -10.00 3.51
N ILE A 47 -6.40 -8.95 4.30
CA ILE A 47 -5.68 -7.77 3.80
C ILE A 47 -4.16 -7.94 3.74
N ASP A 48 -3.60 -9.02 4.30
CA ASP A 48 -2.15 -9.17 4.50
C ASP A 48 -1.36 -9.04 3.19
N GLU A 49 -1.86 -9.65 2.11
CA GLU A 49 -1.21 -9.60 0.79
C GLU A 49 -1.23 -8.17 0.21
N VAL A 50 -2.39 -7.52 0.21
CA VAL A 50 -2.54 -6.14 -0.29
C VAL A 50 -1.69 -5.16 0.52
N LEU A 51 -1.60 -5.37 1.84
CA LEU A 51 -0.78 -4.56 2.73
C LEU A 51 0.71 -4.76 2.46
N HIS A 52 1.14 -5.99 2.21
CA HIS A 52 2.51 -6.30 1.83
C HIS A 52 2.91 -5.58 0.52
N GLU A 53 2.05 -5.63 -0.49
CA GLU A 53 2.30 -4.96 -1.77
C GLU A 53 2.33 -3.43 -1.63
N ALA A 54 1.43 -2.85 -0.82
CA ALA A 54 1.46 -1.43 -0.48
C ALA A 54 2.77 -1.03 0.22
N GLN A 55 3.27 -1.85 1.15
CA GLN A 55 4.55 -1.61 1.81
C GLN A 55 5.72 -1.68 0.83
N ALA A 56 5.71 -2.63 -0.12
CA ALA A 56 6.73 -2.75 -1.15
C ALA A 56 6.76 -1.51 -2.06
N LEU A 57 5.60 -1.03 -2.52
CA LEU A 57 5.48 0.20 -3.31
C LEU A 57 6.01 1.42 -2.56
N HIS A 58 5.62 1.57 -1.29
CA HIS A 58 6.12 2.65 -0.46
C HIS A 58 7.65 2.57 -0.28
N GLY A 59 8.20 1.37 -0.08
CA GLY A 59 9.63 1.12 -0.03
C GLY A 59 10.37 1.56 -1.30
N ALA A 60 9.81 1.20 -2.47
CA ALA A 60 10.36 1.60 -3.77
C ALA A 60 10.35 3.12 -3.97
N ILE A 61 9.23 3.80 -3.66
CA ILE A 61 9.12 5.27 -3.73
C ILE A 61 10.16 5.94 -2.83
N ARG A 62 10.33 5.44 -1.60
CA ARG A 62 11.35 5.94 -0.67
C ARG A 62 12.77 5.76 -1.21
N LEU A 63 13.06 4.64 -1.88
CA LEU A 63 14.36 4.38 -2.50
C LEU A 63 14.62 5.36 -3.65
N ILE A 64 13.66 5.53 -4.56
CA ILE A 64 13.78 6.49 -5.68
C ILE A 64 14.05 7.89 -5.14
N GLY A 65 13.29 8.34 -4.13
CA GLY A 65 13.49 9.66 -3.54
C GLY A 65 14.86 9.83 -2.87
N ARG A 66 15.47 8.77 -2.32
CA ARG A 66 16.86 8.84 -1.81
C ARG A 66 17.86 8.94 -2.95
N MET A 67 17.69 8.15 -4.01
CA MET A 67 18.58 8.15 -5.17
C MET A 67 18.57 9.50 -5.88
N GLN A 68 17.39 10.12 -6.03
CA GLN A 68 17.26 11.48 -6.60
C GLN A 68 18.04 12.52 -5.78
N ARG A 69 17.88 12.53 -4.46
CA ARG A 69 18.64 13.44 -3.58
C ARG A 69 20.16 13.21 -3.64
N GLN A 70 20.60 11.96 -3.75
CA GLN A 70 22.02 11.63 -3.89
C GLN A 70 22.59 12.13 -5.23
N ALA A 71 21.82 12.04 -6.31
CA ALA A 71 22.22 12.57 -7.61
C ALA A 71 22.29 14.10 -7.64
N GLU A 72 21.51 14.78 -6.82
CA GLU A 72 21.51 16.25 -6.69
C GLU A 72 22.65 16.80 -5.82
N THR A 73 23.32 15.96 -5.03
CA THR A 73 24.45 16.39 -4.21
C THR A 73 25.74 16.22 -5.02
N PRO A 74 26.41 17.30 -5.47
CA PRO A 74 27.70 17.15 -6.14
C PRO A 74 28.72 16.57 -5.16
N ALA A 75 29.54 15.64 -5.66
CA ALA A 75 30.67 15.10 -4.90
C ALA A 75 31.62 16.24 -4.47
N PRO A 76 32.25 16.15 -3.28
CA PRO A 76 33.17 17.17 -2.78
C PRO A 76 34.41 17.34 -3.68
#